data_AF-V2WLR8-F1
#
_entry.id   AF-V2WLR8-F1
#
_cell.length_a   1.000
_cell.length_b   1.000
_cell.length_c   1.000
_cell.angle_alpha   90.00
_cell.angle_beta   90.00
_cell.angle_gamma   90.00
#
_symmetry.space_group_name_H-M   'P 1'
#
loop_
_entity.id
_entity.type
_entity.pdbx_description
1 polymer ?
#
loop_
_entity_poly.entity_id
_entity_poly.type
_entity_poly.pdbx_seq_one_letter_code
_entity_poly.pdbx_strand_id
1 'polypeptide(L)'
;MDEHICQEIGMEFIPSDGQVQAVHQMISAILLPELVNVIINSARYWAHLHVKRQGKGTANVCLHSGMSATICYLVTPCIPPQARVHTVLFLIKSNNQGWFPPPPPDVPVLDSSGFRSAWSWFEAMIICQSDEYPNTPQWLKDAITWPVPVSGVSRDGAELTEQEKAAKDAVQIFDSEPSVFWLHDSEAKGNVDKNSPWGRQGLGKEFVHLLKPGDQIALLARAQAGRTA
;
A
#
# COMPACT_ATOMS: atom_id res chain seq x y z
N MET A 1 -21.96 -6.85 0.00
CA MET A 1 -21.23 -6.11 -1.05
C MET A 1 -20.11 -7.04 -1.50
N ASP A 2 -20.35 -7.66 -2.64
CA ASP A 2 -19.53 -8.51 -3.53
C ASP A 2 -18.55 -9.56 -2.98
N GLU A 3 -19.09 -10.70 -2.54
CA GLU A 3 -18.40 -12.00 -2.62
C GLU A 3 -18.05 -12.39 -4.08
N HIS A 4 -18.69 -11.76 -5.07
CA HIS A 4 -18.40 -11.94 -6.50
C HIS A 4 -16.98 -11.47 -6.89
N ILE A 5 -16.46 -10.39 -6.29
CA ILE A 5 -15.11 -9.87 -6.62
C ILE A 5 -14.02 -10.83 -6.13
N CYS A 6 -14.25 -11.58 -5.06
CA CYS A 6 -13.26 -12.52 -4.53
C CYS A 6 -13.26 -13.90 -5.21
N GLN A 7 -14.38 -14.31 -5.84
CA GLN A 7 -14.46 -15.58 -6.57
C GLN A 7 -13.98 -15.49 -8.04
N GLU A 8 -14.02 -14.32 -8.66
CA GLU A 8 -13.59 -14.15 -10.07
C GLU A 8 -12.06 -14.13 -10.28
N ILE A 9 -11.27 -13.85 -9.24
CA ILE A 9 -9.79 -13.84 -9.32
C ILE A 9 -9.22 -15.24 -9.55
N GLY A 10 -10.05 -16.28 -9.44
CA GLY A 10 -9.66 -17.68 -9.67
C GLY A 10 -9.32 -18.03 -11.13
N MET A 11 -9.74 -17.25 -12.13
CA MET A 11 -9.42 -17.48 -13.55
C MET A 11 -9.38 -16.17 -14.38
N GLU A 12 -9.04 -15.04 -13.77
CA GLU A 12 -8.86 -13.81 -14.54
C GLU A 12 -7.55 -13.89 -15.33
N PHE A 13 -7.66 -13.96 -16.66
CA PHE A 13 -6.50 -13.89 -17.54
C PHE A 13 -5.86 -12.51 -17.38
N ILE A 14 -4.63 -12.48 -16.87
CA ILE A 14 -3.85 -11.25 -16.70
C ILE A 14 -2.99 -11.05 -17.95
N PRO A 15 -3.32 -10.11 -18.84
CA PRO A 15 -2.51 -9.88 -20.02
C PRO A 15 -1.18 -9.23 -19.62
N SER A 16 -0.12 -9.61 -20.32
CA SER A 16 1.17 -8.92 -20.29
C SER A 16 1.14 -7.68 -21.20
N ASP A 17 2.08 -6.75 -20.99
CA ASP A 17 2.27 -5.57 -21.87
C ASP A 17 2.33 -5.97 -23.36
N GLY A 18 3.08 -7.03 -23.67
CA GLY A 18 3.21 -7.52 -25.05
C GLY A 18 1.89 -8.05 -25.63
N GLN A 19 1.04 -8.67 -24.82
CA GLN A 19 -0.29 -9.13 -25.25
C GLN A 19 -1.25 -7.97 -25.46
N VAL A 20 -1.23 -6.97 -24.57
CA VAL A 20 -2.01 -5.74 -24.76
C VAL A 20 -1.59 -5.03 -26.04
N GLN A 21 -0.29 -4.90 -26.28
CA GLN A 21 0.24 -4.28 -27.49
C GLN A 21 -0.13 -5.05 -28.76
N ALA A 22 -0.05 -6.38 -28.73
CA ALA A 22 -0.43 -7.21 -29.87
C ALA A 22 -1.93 -7.06 -30.20
N VAL A 23 -2.80 -7.08 -29.19
CA VAL A 23 -4.25 -6.87 -29.39
C VAL A 23 -4.52 -5.46 -29.89
N HIS A 24 -3.83 -4.45 -29.34
CA HIS A 24 -3.94 -3.06 -29.81
C HIS A 24 -3.58 -2.95 -31.30
N GLN A 25 -2.47 -3.56 -31.73
CA GLN A 25 -2.06 -3.59 -33.14
C GLN A 25 -3.06 -4.33 -34.04
N MET A 26 -3.59 -5.47 -33.59
CA MET A 26 -4.58 -6.24 -34.36
C MET A 26 -5.87 -5.45 -34.57
N ILE A 27 -6.39 -4.79 -33.54
CA ILE A 27 -7.62 -4.01 -33.64
C ILE A 27 -7.38 -2.72 -34.43
N SER A 28 -6.21 -2.09 -34.27
CA SER A 28 -5.82 -0.89 -35.02
C SER A 28 -5.69 -1.12 -36.53
N ALA A 29 -5.53 -2.37 -36.98
CA ALA A 29 -5.56 -2.69 -38.40
C ALA A 29 -6.96 -2.56 -39.04
N ILE A 30 -8.02 -2.48 -38.22
CA ILE A 30 -9.42 -2.51 -38.66
C ILE A 30 -10.16 -1.24 -38.24
N LEU A 31 -9.82 -0.66 -37.09
CA LEU A 31 -10.53 0.47 -36.48
C LEU A 31 -9.65 1.71 -36.37
N LEU A 32 -10.31 2.87 -36.25
CA LEU A 32 -9.63 4.13 -35.95
C LEU A 32 -8.98 4.08 -34.56
N PRO A 33 -7.80 4.70 -34.37
CA PRO A 33 -7.05 4.65 -33.11
C PRO A 33 -7.86 5.07 -31.87
N GLU A 34 -8.77 6.04 -32.02
CA GLU A 34 -9.63 6.53 -30.95
C GLU A 34 -10.60 5.43 -30.48
N LEU A 35 -11.18 4.67 -31.42
CA LEU A 35 -12.09 3.55 -31.11
C LEU A 35 -11.34 2.38 -30.47
N VAL A 36 -10.11 2.10 -30.91
CA VAL A 36 -9.26 1.06 -30.32
C VAL A 36 -9.06 1.33 -28.83
N ASN A 37 -8.68 2.57 -28.48
CA ASN A 37 -8.47 2.96 -27.09
C ASN A 37 -9.77 2.88 -26.27
N VAL A 38 -10.91 3.28 -26.84
CA VAL A 38 -12.21 3.14 -26.18
C VAL A 38 -12.54 1.67 -25.91
N ILE A 39 -12.32 0.77 -26.87
CA ILE A 39 -12.59 -0.67 -26.73
C ILE A 39 -11.68 -1.30 -25.68
N ILE A 40 -10.36 -1.07 -25.76
CA ILE A 40 -9.39 -1.62 -24.81
C ILE A 40 -9.71 -1.15 -23.38
N ASN A 41 -10.02 0.14 -23.21
CA ASN A 41 -10.37 0.70 -21.90
C ASN A 41 -11.72 0.18 -21.40
N SER A 42 -12.72 0.04 -22.27
CA SER A 42 -14.04 -0.49 -21.89
C SER A 42 -13.97 -1.97 -21.51
N ALA A 43 -13.13 -2.74 -22.19
CA ALA A 43 -12.86 -4.13 -21.88
C ALA A 43 -11.94 -4.33 -20.67
N ARG A 44 -11.36 -3.24 -20.12
CA ARG A 44 -10.33 -3.27 -19.08
C ARG A 44 -9.17 -4.21 -19.43
N TYR A 45 -8.85 -4.29 -20.72
CA TYR A 45 -7.78 -5.16 -21.21
C TYR A 45 -6.43 -4.47 -21.03
N TRP A 46 -6.00 -4.40 -19.77
CA TRP A 46 -4.79 -3.69 -19.36
C TRP A 46 -3.77 -4.65 -18.79
N ALA A 47 -2.49 -4.33 -18.96
CA ALA A 47 -1.44 -5.11 -18.35
C ALA A 47 -1.42 -4.88 -16.84
N HIS A 48 -1.21 -5.94 -16.07
CA HIS A 48 -1.17 -5.84 -14.61
C HIS A 48 0.26 -5.99 -14.09
N LEU A 49 0.66 -5.06 -13.24
CA LEU A 49 1.81 -5.25 -12.38
C LEU A 49 1.36 -5.97 -11.11
N HIS A 50 1.61 -7.27 -11.03
CA HIS A 50 1.20 -8.09 -9.90
C HIS A 50 2.38 -8.46 -9.01
N VAL A 51 2.24 -8.19 -7.71
CA VAL A 51 3.18 -8.63 -6.68
C VAL A 51 2.39 -9.26 -5.54
N LYS A 52 2.88 -10.40 -5.06
CA LYS A 52 2.24 -11.15 -3.99
C LYS A 52 3.30 -11.55 -2.99
N ARG A 53 2.94 -11.42 -1.71
CA ARG A 53 3.75 -11.96 -0.60
C ARG A 53 2.87 -12.77 0.33
N GLN A 54 3.35 -13.96 0.67
CA GLN A 54 2.79 -14.81 1.70
C GLN A 54 3.85 -15.02 2.77
N GLY A 55 3.49 -14.82 4.04
CA GLY A 55 4.42 -14.97 5.15
C GLY A 55 3.97 -14.23 6.39
N LYS A 56 4.68 -14.45 7.49
CA LYS A 56 4.50 -13.68 8.72
C LYS A 56 5.60 -12.63 8.80
N GLY A 57 5.21 -11.35 8.92
CA GLY A 57 6.10 -10.30 9.38
C GLY A 57 5.86 -10.07 10.87
N THR A 58 6.93 -9.94 11.66
CA THR A 58 6.82 -9.56 13.07
C THR A 58 7.57 -8.25 13.27
N ALA A 59 6.90 -7.27 13.86
CA ALA A 59 7.56 -6.10 14.42
C ALA A 59 7.17 -5.98 15.87
N ASN A 60 8.18 -5.73 16.69
CA ASN A 60 8.01 -5.55 18.11
C ASN A 60 7.87 -4.06 18.38
N VAL A 61 6.81 -3.69 19.08
CA VAL A 61 6.63 -2.32 19.58
C VAL A 61 7.56 -2.13 20.77
N CYS A 62 8.42 -1.10 20.72
CA CYS A 62 9.24 -0.71 21.87
C CYS A 62 8.49 0.31 22.74
N LEU A 63 8.42 0.05 24.05
CA LEU A 63 7.77 0.91 25.06
C LEU A 63 8.32 2.35 25.11
N HIS A 64 9.54 2.56 24.62
CA HIS A 64 10.26 3.84 24.65
C HIS A 64 10.10 4.66 23.35
N SER A 65 9.59 4.08 22.25
CA SER A 65 9.49 4.70 20.92
C SER A 65 8.04 4.97 20.52
N GLY A 66 7.31 5.72 21.35
CA GLY A 66 5.94 6.15 21.03
C GLY A 66 4.91 5.01 20.91
N MET A 67 5.24 3.81 21.41
CA MET A 67 4.36 2.63 21.37
C MET A 67 3.82 2.32 19.96
N SER A 68 4.63 2.54 18.92
CA SER A 68 4.29 2.21 17.54
C SER A 68 5.32 1.29 16.90
N ALA A 69 4.87 0.52 15.91
CA ALA A 69 5.73 -0.30 15.06
C ALA A 69 5.29 -0.17 13.60
N THR A 70 6.27 -0.20 12.70
CA THR A 70 6.04 -0.16 11.25
C THR A 70 6.88 -1.25 10.58
N ILE A 71 6.26 -2.01 9.69
CA ILE A 71 6.92 -2.97 8.80
C ILE A 71 6.64 -2.55 7.36
N CYS A 72 7.66 -2.43 6.53
CA CYS A 72 7.46 -2.46 5.09
C CYS A 72 7.23 -3.92 4.69
N TYR A 73 5.97 -4.26 4.42
CA TYR A 73 5.59 -5.65 4.19
C TYR A 73 5.79 -6.07 2.74
N LEU A 74 5.57 -5.18 1.78
CA LEU A 74 5.66 -5.49 0.35
C LEU A 74 6.06 -4.24 -0.43
N VAL A 75 6.84 -4.42 -1.50
CA VAL A 75 7.21 -3.36 -2.44
C VAL A 75 6.99 -3.89 -3.85
N THR A 76 6.30 -3.14 -4.70
CA THR A 76 6.12 -3.51 -6.12
C THR A 76 7.41 -3.34 -6.90
N PRO A 77 7.56 -4.00 -8.06
CA PRO A 77 8.50 -3.53 -9.07
C PRO A 77 8.17 -2.09 -9.50
N CYS A 78 9.10 -1.48 -10.24
CA CYS A 78 8.88 -0.15 -10.84
C CYS A 78 7.77 -0.21 -11.88
N ILE A 79 6.96 0.84 -11.94
CA ILE A 79 5.99 1.04 -13.02
C ILE A 79 6.75 1.23 -14.33
N PRO A 80 6.42 0.48 -15.40
CA PRO A 80 7.13 0.59 -16.67
C PRO A 80 7.09 2.01 -17.28
N PRO A 81 8.15 2.47 -17.99
CA PRO A 81 8.27 3.83 -18.53
C PRO A 81 7.10 4.34 -19.38
N GLN A 82 6.37 3.42 -20.04
CA GLN A 82 5.25 3.75 -20.93
C GLN A 82 3.88 3.47 -20.31
N ALA A 83 3.84 2.96 -19.08
CA ALA A 83 2.61 2.56 -18.43
C ALA A 83 1.90 3.76 -17.79
N ARG A 84 0.57 3.82 -17.96
CA ARG A 84 -0.30 4.68 -17.16
C ARG A 84 -1.07 3.81 -16.17
N VAL A 85 -0.95 4.11 -14.88
CA VAL A 85 -1.68 3.35 -13.86
C VAL A 85 -3.15 3.76 -13.89
N HIS A 86 -4.02 2.80 -14.20
CA HIS A 86 -5.47 3.00 -14.17
C HIS A 86 -6.09 2.62 -12.82
N THR A 87 -5.50 1.64 -12.14
CA THR A 87 -6.10 0.99 -10.98
C THR A 87 -5.02 0.40 -10.09
N VAL A 88 -5.26 0.46 -8.79
CA VAL A 88 -4.46 -0.25 -7.78
C VAL A 88 -5.40 -1.09 -6.93
N LEU A 89 -5.11 -2.38 -6.84
CA LEU A 89 -5.87 -3.35 -6.06
C LEU A 89 -4.97 -3.92 -4.96
N PHE A 90 -5.42 -3.82 -3.71
CA PHE A 90 -4.81 -4.50 -2.57
C PHE A 90 -5.74 -5.60 -2.09
N LEU A 91 -5.22 -6.83 -2.06
CA LEU A 91 -5.88 -7.98 -1.45
C LEU A 91 -5.10 -8.37 -0.21
N ILE A 92 -5.64 -8.03 0.96
CA ILE A 92 -4.93 -8.17 2.22
C ILE A 92 -5.66 -9.23 3.06
N LYS A 93 -4.93 -10.29 3.40
CA LYS A 93 -5.36 -11.26 4.40
C LYS A 93 -4.47 -11.11 5.62
N SER A 94 -5.02 -10.50 6.66
CA SER A 94 -4.34 -10.23 7.92
C SER A 94 -5.07 -10.94 9.06
N ASN A 95 -4.32 -11.52 9.99
CA ASN A 95 -4.87 -12.10 11.22
C ASN A 95 -4.68 -11.09 12.36
N ASN A 96 -5.30 -9.92 12.23
CA ASN A 96 -5.11 -8.74 13.07
C ASN A 96 -5.70 -8.84 14.49
N GLN A 97 -5.51 -9.95 15.19
CA GLN A 97 -5.85 -9.98 16.61
C GLN A 97 -4.77 -9.19 17.35
N GLY A 98 -5.09 -8.11 18.05
CA GLY A 98 -4.10 -7.34 18.81
C GLY A 98 -3.29 -8.27 19.72
N TRP A 99 -2.02 -8.52 19.41
CA TRP A 99 -1.20 -9.47 20.16
C TRP A 99 -0.50 -8.75 21.30
N PHE A 100 -0.81 -9.15 22.53
CA PHE A 100 0.20 -9.25 23.57
C PHE A 100 0.27 -10.71 24.01
N PRO A 101 1.46 -11.32 24.11
CA PRO A 101 1.59 -12.54 24.91
C PRO A 101 1.17 -12.22 26.34
N PRO A 102 0.56 -13.17 27.08
CA PRO A 102 0.33 -13.00 28.51
C PRO A 102 1.68 -12.65 29.17
N PRO A 103 1.71 -11.70 30.12
CA PRO A 103 2.94 -11.34 30.80
C PRO A 103 3.58 -12.60 31.43
N PRO A 104 4.92 -12.67 31.50
CA PRO A 104 5.60 -13.77 32.19
C PRO A 104 5.08 -13.87 33.64
N PRO A 105 4.98 -15.09 34.21
CA PRO A 105 4.39 -15.31 35.53
C PRO A 105 5.07 -14.52 36.65
N ASP A 106 6.32 -14.10 36.45
CA ASP A 106 7.15 -13.41 37.44
C ASP A 106 7.16 -11.88 37.27
N VAL A 107 6.47 -11.36 36.25
CA VAL A 107 6.28 -9.92 36.07
C VAL A 107 4.94 -9.57 36.73
N PRO A 108 4.91 -8.64 37.71
CA PRO A 108 3.64 -8.22 38.29
C PRO A 108 2.72 -7.79 37.15
N VAL A 109 1.57 -8.45 37.05
CA VAL A 109 0.47 -8.00 36.20
C VAL A 109 0.14 -6.62 36.73
N LEU A 110 0.63 -5.58 36.05
CA LEU A 110 0.20 -4.23 36.33
C LEU A 110 -1.30 -4.20 36.04
N ASP A 111 -2.10 -4.29 37.10
CA ASP A 111 -3.48 -3.81 37.19
C ASP A 111 -3.59 -2.28 36.97
N SER A 112 -2.50 -1.65 36.51
CA SER A 112 -2.21 -0.22 36.55
C SER A 112 -1.42 0.30 35.31
N SER A 113 -1.27 -0.49 34.23
CA SER A 113 -0.31 -0.22 33.13
C SER A 113 -0.64 0.89 32.13
N GLY A 114 -1.74 1.65 32.32
CA GLY A 114 -2.05 2.77 31.43
C GLY A 114 -2.30 2.40 29.96
N PHE A 115 -2.51 1.12 29.66
CA PHE A 115 -2.67 0.59 28.32
C PHE A 115 -4.13 0.15 28.09
N ARG A 116 -4.84 0.75 27.12
CA ARG A 116 -6.28 0.51 26.88
C ARG A 116 -6.60 -0.19 25.56
N SER A 117 -5.76 -0.06 24.54
CA SER A 117 -6.08 -0.52 23.18
C SER A 117 -4.83 -0.68 22.33
N ALA A 118 -4.87 -1.63 21.41
CA ALA A 118 -3.95 -1.72 20.29
C ALA A 118 -4.73 -1.68 18.98
N TRP A 119 -4.15 -1.05 17.97
CA TRP A 119 -4.70 -0.98 16.63
C TRP A 119 -3.62 -1.34 15.62
N SER A 120 -4.00 -2.02 14.56
CA SER A 120 -3.16 -2.24 13.39
C SER A 120 -3.89 -1.82 12.13
N TRP A 121 -3.15 -1.31 11.16
CA TRP A 121 -3.68 -0.88 9.86
C TRP A 121 -2.59 -0.99 8.81
N PHE A 122 -2.97 -0.83 7.55
CA PHE A 122 -2.04 -0.80 6.44
C PHE A 122 -1.98 0.60 5.83
N GLU A 123 -0.85 0.96 5.22
CA GLU A 123 -0.70 2.20 4.45
C GLU A 123 0.01 1.88 3.14
N ALA A 124 -0.45 2.46 2.05
CA ALA A 124 0.27 2.44 0.78
C ALA A 124 1.09 3.72 0.64
N MET A 125 2.29 3.60 0.11
CA MET A 125 3.23 4.70 -0.08
C MET A 125 3.81 4.64 -1.49
N ILE A 126 3.96 5.80 -2.13
CA ILE A 126 4.68 5.94 -3.40
C ILE A 126 6.16 6.15 -3.10
N ILE A 127 7.00 5.35 -3.73
CA ILE A 127 8.44 5.51 -3.75
C ILE A 127 8.81 6.06 -5.12
N CYS A 128 9.15 7.34 -5.16
CA CYS A 128 9.62 7.98 -6.37
C CYS A 128 11.09 7.61 -6.61
N GLN A 129 11.41 7.16 -7.82
CA GLN A 129 12.80 7.12 -8.27
C GLN A 129 13.19 8.55 -8.67
N SER A 130 14.06 9.17 -7.89
CA SER A 130 14.57 10.51 -8.18
C SER A 130 16.06 10.42 -8.48
N ASP A 131 16.48 11.07 -9.57
CA ASP A 131 17.89 11.28 -9.90
C ASP A 131 18.61 12.11 -8.82
N GLU A 132 17.87 12.86 -8.00
CA GLU A 132 18.39 13.62 -6.86
C GLU A 132 18.82 12.70 -5.70
N TYR A 133 18.28 11.48 -5.64
CA TYR A 133 18.56 10.50 -4.58
C TYR A 133 18.93 9.14 -5.20
N PRO A 134 20.11 9.02 -5.83
CA PRO A 134 20.51 7.83 -6.58
C PRO A 134 20.67 6.59 -5.69
N ASN A 135 20.80 6.78 -4.37
CA ASN A 135 21.00 5.69 -3.42
C ASN A 135 19.67 5.25 -2.82
N THR A 136 19.09 4.20 -3.38
CA THR A 136 17.97 3.48 -2.76
C THR A 136 18.35 3.02 -1.35
N PRO A 137 17.56 3.37 -0.30
CA PRO A 137 17.83 2.93 1.07
C PRO A 137 17.96 1.41 1.16
N GLN A 138 18.87 0.92 2.01
CA GLN A 138 19.11 -0.52 2.14
C GLN A 138 17.84 -1.27 2.57
N TRP A 139 17.06 -0.70 3.50
CA TRP A 139 15.79 -1.28 3.94
C TRP A 139 14.81 -1.50 2.78
N LEU A 140 14.84 -0.63 1.76
CA LEU A 140 13.95 -0.73 0.61
C LEU A 140 14.38 -1.87 -0.31
N LYS A 141 15.69 -2.07 -0.50
CA LYS A 141 16.23 -3.23 -1.22
C LYS A 141 15.87 -4.54 -0.51
N ASP A 142 16.00 -4.55 0.81
CA ASP A 142 15.66 -5.70 1.64
C ASP A 142 14.14 -5.97 1.62
N ALA A 143 13.32 -4.91 1.63
CA ALA A 143 11.85 -4.99 1.63
C ALA A 143 11.28 -5.63 0.36
N ILE A 144 12.00 -5.58 -0.76
CA ILE A 144 11.65 -6.30 -2.01
C ILE A 144 11.64 -7.81 -1.77
N THR A 145 12.42 -8.32 -0.83
CA THR A 145 12.64 -9.76 -0.64
C THR A 145 11.93 -10.29 0.62
N TRP A 146 11.96 -9.56 1.73
CA TRP A 146 11.30 -9.96 2.99
C TRP A 146 10.68 -8.75 3.72
N PRO A 147 9.76 -8.95 4.68
CA PRO A 147 9.22 -7.85 5.46
C PRO A 147 10.31 -7.21 6.33
N VAL A 148 10.45 -5.89 6.26
CA VAL A 148 11.52 -5.15 6.97
C VAL A 148 10.92 -4.22 8.02
N PRO A 149 11.34 -4.30 9.30
CA PRO A 149 11.00 -3.29 10.29
C PRO A 149 11.57 -1.94 9.87
N VAL A 150 10.72 -0.92 9.78
CA VAL A 150 11.16 0.45 9.44
C VAL A 150 11.12 1.28 10.71
N SER A 151 12.29 1.46 11.32
CA SER A 151 12.47 2.36 12.44
C SER A 151 12.53 3.81 11.92
N GLY A 152 11.68 4.71 12.42
CA GLY A 152 11.82 6.14 12.14
C GLY A 152 10.80 6.76 11.19
N VAL A 153 9.87 6.01 10.59
CA VAL A 153 8.70 6.59 9.90
C VAL A 153 7.65 7.06 10.92
N SER A 154 8.10 7.83 11.90
CA SER A 154 7.24 8.52 12.86
C SER A 154 6.51 9.62 12.11
N ARG A 155 5.19 9.74 12.33
CA ARG A 155 4.42 10.93 11.92
C ARG A 155 4.99 12.20 12.56
N ASP A 156 5.60 12.04 13.74
CA ASP A 156 6.11 13.11 14.57
C ASP A 156 7.62 13.25 14.36
N GLY A 157 7.99 14.05 13.36
CA GLY A 157 9.10 15.02 13.44
C GLY A 157 10.52 14.55 13.74
N ALA A 158 10.82 13.25 13.87
CA ALA A 158 12.20 12.79 13.75
C ALA A 158 12.68 13.10 12.33
N GLU A 159 13.96 13.45 12.16
CA GLU A 159 14.58 13.81 10.87
C GLU A 159 14.43 12.65 9.87
N LEU A 160 13.27 12.60 9.22
CA LEU A 160 13.03 11.84 8.02
C LEU A 160 14.07 12.34 7.02
N THR A 161 14.80 11.40 6.43
CA THR A 161 15.61 11.71 5.24
C THR A 161 14.70 12.41 4.22
N GLU A 162 15.22 13.33 3.42
CA GLU A 162 14.39 14.07 2.44
C GLU A 162 13.64 13.12 1.47
N GLN A 163 14.15 11.91 1.26
CA GLN A 163 13.48 10.82 0.55
C GLN A 163 12.26 10.26 1.29
N GLU A 164 12.31 10.17 2.62
CA GLU A 164 11.17 9.82 3.47
C GLU A 164 10.17 10.99 3.62
N LYS A 165 10.61 12.24 3.40
CA LYS A 165 9.71 13.39 3.27
C LYS A 165 9.01 13.41 1.91
N ALA A 166 9.69 13.03 0.83
CA ALA A 166 9.09 12.84 -0.50
C ALA A 166 8.09 11.68 -0.52
N ALA A 167 8.36 10.64 0.28
CA ALA A 167 7.47 9.51 0.56
C ALA A 167 6.22 9.84 1.40
N LYS A 168 6.12 11.07 1.93
CA LYS A 168 5.13 11.45 2.95
C LYS A 168 3.71 11.57 2.39
N ASP A 169 3.45 11.19 1.14
CA ASP A 169 2.12 11.10 0.52
C ASP A 169 1.48 9.69 0.65
N ALA A 170 1.73 9.02 1.78
CA ALA A 170 1.10 7.75 2.07
C ALA A 170 -0.42 7.87 2.27
N VAL A 171 -1.18 6.91 1.71
CA VAL A 171 -2.63 6.75 1.82
C VAL A 171 -2.95 5.55 2.71
N GLN A 172 -3.95 5.70 3.57
CA GLN A 172 -4.26 4.70 4.59
C GLN A 172 -5.28 3.67 4.10
N ILE A 173 -5.00 2.40 4.37
CA ILE A 173 -5.84 1.24 4.12
C ILE A 173 -6.29 0.69 5.48
N PHE A 174 -7.61 0.75 5.74
CA PHE A 174 -8.15 0.26 7.01
C PHE A 174 -8.56 -1.20 6.95
N ASP A 175 -8.11 -1.94 7.96
CA ASP A 175 -8.24 -3.38 8.09
C ASP A 175 -9.60 -3.77 8.70
N SER A 176 -10.65 -3.52 7.93
CA SER A 176 -11.94 -4.22 8.08
C SER A 176 -12.45 -4.78 6.75
N GLU A 177 -11.89 -4.33 5.63
CA GLU A 177 -12.23 -4.82 4.29
C GLU A 177 -11.09 -5.72 3.76
N PRO A 178 -11.37 -6.97 3.34
CA PRO A 178 -10.35 -7.91 2.86
C PRO A 178 -9.74 -7.50 1.50
N SER A 179 -10.32 -6.51 0.84
CA SER A 179 -9.92 -6.01 -0.47
C SER A 179 -10.15 -4.51 -0.54
N VAL A 180 -9.14 -3.76 -0.98
CA VAL A 180 -9.25 -2.32 -1.25
C VAL A 180 -8.92 -2.07 -2.71
N PHE A 181 -9.85 -1.40 -3.40
CA PHE A 181 -9.77 -1.13 -4.83
C PHE A 181 -9.80 0.37 -5.08
N TRP A 182 -8.76 0.90 -5.73
CA TRP A 182 -8.64 2.31 -6.07
C TRP A 182 -8.64 2.48 -7.58
N LEU A 183 -9.58 3.30 -8.05
CA LEU A 183 -9.75 3.64 -9.45
C LEU A 183 -9.28 5.06 -9.71
N HIS A 184 -8.71 5.29 -10.89
CA HIS A 184 -8.46 6.62 -11.39
C HIS A 184 -9.75 7.47 -11.41
N ASP A 185 -10.91 6.89 -11.77
CA ASP A 185 -12.14 7.67 -11.99
C ASP A 185 -13.10 7.69 -10.79
N SER A 186 -12.71 7.21 -9.60
CA SER A 186 -13.60 7.24 -8.43
C SER A 186 -13.92 8.67 -7.98
N GLU A 187 -15.08 8.91 -7.38
CA GLU A 187 -15.41 10.22 -6.81
C GLU A 187 -14.51 10.54 -5.62
N ALA A 188 -13.99 11.77 -5.56
CA ALA A 188 -13.20 12.21 -4.42
C ALA A 188 -14.12 12.32 -3.20
N LYS A 189 -13.74 11.65 -2.09
CA LYS A 189 -14.42 11.89 -0.82
C LYS A 189 -14.10 13.33 -0.39
N GLY A 190 -15.13 14.07 0.02
CA GLY A 190 -15.05 15.52 0.32
C GLY A 190 -13.94 15.90 1.32
N ASN A 191 -13.74 17.21 1.49
CA ASN A 191 -12.61 17.85 2.18
C ASN A 191 -12.13 17.08 3.45
N VAL A 192 -11.07 16.28 3.30
CA VAL A 192 -10.50 15.47 4.39
C VAL A 192 -9.38 16.25 5.07
N ASP A 193 -9.44 16.38 6.40
CA ASP A 193 -8.37 16.98 7.19
C ASP A 193 -7.12 16.09 7.15
N LYS A 194 -6.16 16.43 6.29
CA LYS A 194 -4.91 15.68 6.06
C LYS A 194 -4.05 15.48 7.31
N ASN A 195 -4.27 16.25 8.37
CA ASN A 195 -3.53 16.17 9.63
C ASN A 195 -4.20 15.24 10.66
N SER A 196 -5.46 14.86 10.44
CA SER A 196 -6.12 13.85 11.26
C SER A 196 -5.42 12.49 11.09
N PRO A 197 -5.38 11.65 12.15
CA PRO A 197 -4.90 10.29 12.02
C PRO A 197 -5.62 9.47 10.96
N TRP A 198 -6.85 9.88 10.63
CA TRP A 198 -7.79 9.32 9.65
C TRP A 198 -7.91 10.18 8.38
N GLY A 199 -7.14 11.26 8.34
CA GLY A 199 -7.19 12.35 7.38
C GLY A 199 -6.88 11.99 5.93
N ARG A 200 -6.42 10.76 5.73
CA ARG A 200 -5.99 10.23 4.44
C ARG A 200 -6.70 8.94 4.08
N GLN A 201 -7.70 8.56 4.87
CA GLN A 201 -8.60 7.48 4.53
C GLN A 201 -9.42 7.87 3.29
N GLY A 202 -9.41 7.01 2.28
CA GLY A 202 -10.21 7.23 1.07
C GLY A 202 -9.58 8.16 0.04
N LEU A 203 -8.31 8.55 0.19
CA LEU A 203 -7.55 9.29 -0.84
C LEU A 203 -6.96 8.37 -1.93
N GLY A 204 -7.60 7.23 -2.18
CA GLY A 204 -7.12 6.23 -3.14
C GLY A 204 -7.08 6.76 -4.57
N LYS A 205 -8.01 7.66 -4.93
CA LYS A 205 -8.06 8.30 -6.24
C LYS A 205 -6.82 9.16 -6.48
N GLU A 206 -6.49 10.00 -5.49
CA GLU A 206 -5.33 10.88 -5.52
C GLU A 206 -4.05 10.05 -5.56
N PHE A 207 -3.99 8.94 -4.81
CA PHE A 207 -2.88 8.00 -4.86
C PHE A 207 -2.64 7.50 -6.29
N VAL A 208 -3.69 7.03 -6.98
CA VAL A 208 -3.58 6.53 -8.36
C VAL A 208 -3.13 7.63 -9.33
N HIS A 209 -3.62 8.87 -9.15
CA HIS A 209 -3.23 10.01 -9.98
C HIS A 209 -1.78 10.46 -9.79
N LEU A 210 -1.21 10.26 -8.59
CA LEU A 210 0.15 10.66 -8.28
C LEU A 210 1.20 9.69 -8.83
N LEU A 211 0.82 8.44 -9.11
CA LEU A 211 1.72 7.42 -9.64
C LEU A 211 2.21 7.77 -11.05
N LYS A 212 3.53 7.69 -11.22
CA LYS A 212 4.22 7.92 -12.49
C LYS A 212 5.02 6.68 -12.90
N PRO A 213 5.37 6.58 -14.19
CA PRO A 213 6.39 5.63 -14.62
C PRO A 213 7.68 5.76 -13.81
N GLY A 214 8.27 4.64 -13.42
CA GLY A 214 9.45 4.57 -12.54
C GLY A 214 9.12 4.43 -11.05
N ASP A 215 7.94 4.87 -10.62
CA ASP A 215 7.55 4.78 -9.21
C ASP A 215 7.34 3.31 -8.77
N GLN A 216 7.50 3.07 -7.47
CA GLN A 216 7.12 1.82 -6.81
C GLN A 216 6.06 2.10 -5.75
N ILE A 217 5.28 1.08 -5.41
CA ILE A 217 4.32 1.13 -4.32
C ILE A 217 4.86 0.27 -3.17
N ALA A 218 4.98 0.85 -1.98
CA ALA A 218 5.23 0.12 -0.75
C ALA A 218 3.95 -0.04 0.06
N LEU A 219 3.72 -1.23 0.60
CA LEU A 219 2.68 -1.52 1.57
C LEU A 219 3.30 -1.61 2.96
N LEU A 220 2.96 -0.66 3.83
CA LEU A 220 3.38 -0.60 5.21
C LEU A 220 2.31 -1.24 6.09
N ALA A 221 2.70 -2.15 6.97
CA ALA A 221 1.87 -2.64 8.06
C ALA A 221 2.26 -1.87 9.33
N ARG A 222 1.28 -1.23 9.98
CA ARG A 222 1.49 -0.45 11.19
C ARG A 222 0.73 -1.03 12.36
N ALA A 223 1.29 -0.82 13.54
CA ALA A 223 0.64 -1.08 14.81
C ALA A 223 0.91 0.06 15.79
N GLN A 224 -0.07 0.38 16.62
CA GLN A 224 0.05 1.35 17.70
C GLN A 224 -0.67 0.87 18.94
N ALA A 225 -0.02 1.11 20.08
CA ALA A 225 -0.52 0.87 21.41
C ALA A 225 -0.94 2.21 22.05
N GLY A 226 -2.16 2.29 22.59
CA GLY A 226 -2.70 3.49 23.24
C GLY A 226 -2.18 3.69 24.67
N ARG A 227 -1.79 4.92 25.01
CA ARG A 227 -1.43 5.36 26.38
C ARG A 227 -2.61 6.02 27.10
N THR A 228 -2.64 5.94 28.42
CA THR A 228 -3.45 6.81 29.29
C THR A 228 -2.97 8.26 29.19
N ALA A 229 -3.93 9.17 29.07
CA ALA A 229 -3.75 10.59 29.37
C ALA A 229 -3.50 10.80 30.87
#